data_AF-A0A6A6S797-F1
#
_entry.id   AF-A0A6A6S797-F1
#
_cell.length_a   1.000
_cell.length_b   1.000
_cell.length_c   1.000
_cell.angle_alpha   90.00
_cell.angle_beta   90.00
_cell.angle_gamma   90.00
#
_symmetry.space_group_name_H-M   'P 1'
#
loop_
_entity.id
_entity.type
_entity.pdbx_description
1 polymer ?
#
loop_
_entity_poly.entity_id
_entity_poly.type
_entity_poly.pdbx_seq_one_letter_code
_entity_poly.pdbx_strand_id
1 'polypeptide(L)'
;MSSNRSTFQSSSFSYASSTFNGQTRSQTQTTQSDPSGTTVHRTSQEPGQGRHEERLEYDNAGRRIEEADTKGRIEDVTDKEQSEKDREYEERIEDEYAKREGGA
;
A
#
# COMPACT_ATOMS: atom_id res chain seq x y z
N MET A 1 -47.79 -19.56 6.79
CA MET A 1 -46.48 -19.81 7.42
C MET A 1 -45.60 -18.61 7.17
N SER A 2 -45.28 -17.83 8.21
CA SER A 2 -44.40 -16.66 8.07
C SER A 2 -42.97 -17.16 7.86
N SER A 3 -42.38 -16.84 6.71
CA SER A 3 -40.98 -17.18 6.44
C SER A 3 -40.10 -16.19 7.19
N ASN A 4 -39.65 -16.55 8.39
CA ASN A 4 -38.60 -15.84 9.11
C ASN A 4 -37.28 -15.95 8.31
N ARG A 5 -37.05 -15.01 7.38
CA ARG A 5 -35.74 -14.85 6.73
C ARG A 5 -34.84 -14.12 7.72
N SER A 6 -34.03 -14.86 8.47
CA SER A 6 -33.00 -14.30 9.34
C SER A 6 -31.89 -13.70 8.47
N THR A 7 -31.84 -12.38 8.35
CA THR A 7 -30.72 -11.65 7.75
C THR A 7 -29.70 -11.37 8.84
N PHE A 8 -28.80 -12.34 9.09
CA PHE A 8 -27.71 -12.12 10.05
C PHE A 8 -26.77 -11.04 9.49
N GLN A 9 -26.68 -9.93 10.22
CA GLN A 9 -25.71 -8.86 9.97
C GLN A 9 -24.83 -8.75 11.21
N SER A 10 -23.53 -8.61 11.00
CA SER A 10 -22.56 -8.42 12.09
C SER A 10 -21.62 -7.28 11.76
N SER A 11 -21.24 -6.52 12.78
CA SER A 11 -20.23 -5.48 12.67
C SER A 11 -19.24 -5.63 13.82
N SER A 12 -17.95 -5.44 13.52
CA SER A 12 -16.90 -5.43 14.50
C SER A 12 -15.98 -4.24 14.27
N PHE A 13 -15.46 -3.69 15.36
CA PHE A 13 -14.55 -2.56 15.35
C PHE A 13 -13.34 -2.91 16.20
N SER A 14 -12.16 -2.59 15.71
CA SER A 14 -10.90 -2.80 16.40
C SER A 14 -9.98 -1.60 16.21
N TYR A 15 -9.25 -1.28 17.27
CA TYR A 15 -8.31 -0.17 17.33
C TYR A 15 -7.03 -0.68 17.98
N ALA A 16 -5.89 -0.37 17.38
CA ALA A 16 -4.57 -0.63 17.92
C ALA A 16 -3.73 0.63 17.81
N SER A 17 -2.99 0.96 18.86
CA SER A 17 -2.05 2.07 18.85
C SER A 17 -0.83 1.68 19.64
N SER A 18 0.33 2.13 19.18
CA SER A 18 1.58 1.91 19.90
C SER A 18 2.51 3.09 19.69
N THR A 19 3.21 3.44 20.75
CA THR A 19 4.17 4.54 20.75
C THR A 19 5.54 3.97 21.05
N PHE A 20 6.53 4.33 20.23
CA PHE A 20 7.92 3.94 20.42
C PHE A 20 8.80 5.15 20.13
N ASN A 21 9.71 5.50 21.04
CA ASN A 21 10.60 6.66 20.92
C ASN A 21 9.88 7.97 20.56
N GLY A 22 8.70 8.22 21.15
CA GLY A 22 7.89 9.42 20.89
C GLY A 22 7.14 9.42 19.56
N GLN A 23 7.28 8.36 18.76
CA GLN A 23 6.55 8.16 17.52
C GLN A 23 5.35 7.26 17.75
N THR A 24 4.15 7.72 17.40
CA THR A 24 2.90 6.97 17.58
C THR A 24 2.41 6.44 16.24
N ARG A 25 2.21 5.12 16.16
CA ARG A 25 1.50 4.47 15.06
C ARG A 25 0.13 4.02 15.53
N SER A 26 -0.88 4.25 14.72
CA SER A 26 -2.24 3.80 15.00
C SER A 26 -2.86 3.06 13.83
N GLN A 27 -3.71 2.09 14.13
CA GLN A 27 -4.44 1.28 13.18
C GLN A 27 -5.87 1.11 13.67
N THR A 28 -6.84 1.29 12.78
CA THR A 28 -8.24 1.02 13.03
C THR A 28 -8.77 0.08 11.97
N GLN A 29 -9.67 -0.82 12.35
CA GLN A 29 -10.31 -1.74 11.41
C GLN A 29 -11.76 -1.94 11.80
N THR A 30 -12.66 -1.68 10.85
CA THR A 30 -14.09 -1.93 10.94
C THR A 30 -14.42 -3.05 9.96
N THR A 31 -15.09 -4.09 10.42
CA THR A 31 -15.59 -5.18 9.56
C THR A 31 -17.10 -5.22 9.65
N GLN A 32 -17.78 -5.27 8.52
CA GLN A 32 -19.22 -5.39 8.42
C GLN A 32 -19.53 -6.57 7.51
N SER A 33 -20.32 -7.52 8.01
CA SER A 33 -20.72 -8.71 7.26
C SER A 33 -22.23 -8.79 7.17
N ASP A 34 -22.73 -9.04 5.98
CA ASP A 34 -24.14 -9.29 5.67
C ASP A 34 -24.26 -10.50 4.72
N PRO A 35 -25.49 -10.94 4.37
CA PRO A 35 -25.66 -12.07 3.46
C PRO A 35 -25.12 -11.85 2.03
N SER A 36 -24.85 -10.60 1.63
CA SER A 36 -24.25 -10.27 0.33
C SER A 36 -22.73 -10.33 0.35
N GLY A 37 -22.09 -10.14 1.50
CA GLY A 37 -20.64 -10.18 1.61
C GLY A 37 -20.10 -9.57 2.90
N THR A 38 -18.80 -9.29 2.89
CA THR A 38 -18.10 -8.64 4.00
C THR A 38 -17.32 -7.43 3.49
N THR A 39 -17.52 -6.28 4.12
CA THR A 39 -16.72 -5.08 3.90
C THR A 39 -15.79 -4.86 5.08
N VAL A 40 -14.50 -4.69 4.82
CA VAL A 40 -13.49 -4.32 5.81
C VAL A 40 -12.94 -2.95 5.44
N HIS A 41 -13.04 -2.01 6.37
CA HIS A 41 -12.42 -0.69 6.28
C HIS A 41 -11.27 -0.62 7.28
N ARG A 42 -10.06 -0.39 6.79
CA ARG A 42 -8.86 -0.26 7.61
C ARG A 42 -8.26 1.12 7.43
N THR A 43 -7.81 1.72 8.52
CA THR A 43 -7.05 2.96 8.49
C THR A 43 -5.76 2.78 9.26
N SER A 44 -4.63 3.15 8.68
CA SER A 44 -3.33 3.16 9.36
C SER A 44 -2.73 4.56 9.31
N GLN A 45 -2.04 4.93 10.39
CA GLN A 45 -1.31 6.18 10.49
C GLN A 45 0.08 5.87 11.01
N GLU A 46 1.07 6.06 10.15
CA GLU A 46 2.47 5.96 10.52
C GLU A 46 3.06 7.34 10.90
N PRO A 47 4.03 7.38 11.83
CA PRO A 47 4.71 8.62 12.19
C PRO A 47 5.37 9.27 10.97
N GLY A 48 5.04 10.53 10.70
CA GLY A 48 5.64 11.29 9.59
C GLY A 48 5.09 10.96 8.21
N GLN A 49 4.10 10.07 8.09
CA GLN A 49 3.40 9.75 6.85
C GLN A 49 1.96 10.25 6.88
N GLY A 50 1.32 10.28 5.70
CA GLY A 50 -0.11 10.53 5.58
C GLY A 50 -0.94 9.41 6.21
N ARG A 51 -2.22 9.69 6.46
CA ARG A 51 -3.18 8.64 6.82
C ARG A 51 -3.43 7.75 5.61
N HIS A 52 -3.30 6.44 5.78
CA HIS A 52 -3.62 5.45 4.77
C HIS A 52 -4.98 4.82 5.08
N GLU A 53 -5.85 4.74 4.07
CA GLU A 53 -7.17 4.14 4.16
C GLU A 53 -7.29 3.03 3.12
N GLU A 54 -7.78 1.88 3.57
CA GLU A 54 -7.99 0.70 2.75
C GLU A 54 -9.44 0.24 2.91
N ARG A 55 -10.09 -0.04 1.79
CA ARG A 55 -11.40 -0.69 1.76
C ARG A 55 -11.26 -2.03 1.03
N LEU A 56 -11.72 -3.09 1.67
CA LEU A 56 -11.69 -4.45 1.17
C LEU A 56 -13.13 -4.96 1.15
N GLU A 57 -13.57 -5.50 0.03
CA GLU A 57 -14.88 -6.13 -0.10
C GLU A 57 -14.68 -7.60 -0.40
N TYR A 58 -15.49 -8.45 0.22
CA TYR A 58 -15.47 -9.90 0.07
C TYR A 58 -16.87 -10.37 -0.31
N ASP A 59 -16.95 -11.33 -1.23
CA ASP A 59 -18.19 -12.00 -1.56
C ASP A 59 -18.60 -12.98 -0.47
N ASN A 60 -19.82 -13.51 -0.58
CA ASN A 60 -20.34 -14.54 0.31
C ASN A 60 -19.56 -15.88 0.28
N ALA A 61 -18.69 -16.09 -0.72
CA ALA A 61 -17.77 -17.21 -0.80
C ALA A 61 -16.40 -16.90 -0.15
N GLY A 62 -16.24 -15.72 0.46
CA GLY A 62 -15.01 -15.26 1.09
C GLY A 62 -13.91 -14.83 0.10
N ARG A 63 -14.24 -14.69 -1.18
CA ARG A 63 -13.32 -14.19 -2.20
C ARG A 63 -13.37 -12.68 -2.21
N ARG A 64 -12.19 -12.05 -2.30
CA ARG A 64 -12.12 -10.59 -2.40
C ARG A 64 -12.76 -10.14 -3.71
N ILE A 65 -13.78 -9.29 -3.61
CA ILE A 65 -14.37 -8.57 -4.74
C ILE A 65 -13.36 -7.48 -5.04
N GLU A 66 -12.65 -7.66 -6.16
CA GLU A 66 -11.47 -6.90 -6.50
C GLU A 66 -11.82 -5.43 -6.81
N GLU A 67 -11.74 -4.53 -5.83
CA GLU A 67 -11.43 -3.13 -6.09
C GLU A 67 -9.89 -3.04 -6.12
N ALA A 68 -9.32 -3.41 -7.28
CA ALA A 68 -7.93 -3.20 -7.62
C ALA A 68 -7.66 -1.70 -7.79
N ASP A 69 -7.79 -0.91 -6.72
CA ASP A 69 -7.10 0.37 -6.71
C ASP A 69 -5.62 0.04 -6.52
N THR A 70 -4.89 0.22 -7.61
CA THR A 70 -3.45 -0.01 -7.82
C THR A 70 -2.58 0.89 -6.93
N LYS A 71 -2.83 0.93 -5.62
CA LYS A 71 -2.15 1.80 -4.64
C LYS A 71 -1.23 1.07 -3.66
N GLY A 72 -1.21 -0.27 -3.71
CA GLY A 72 -0.37 -1.10 -2.84
C GLY A 72 0.67 -1.96 -3.57
N ARG A 73 0.77 -1.87 -4.90
CA ARG A 73 1.85 -2.55 -5.63
C ARG A 73 3.12 -1.71 -5.44
N ILE A 74 4.05 -2.21 -4.63
CA ILE A 74 5.41 -1.68 -4.57
C ILE A 74 5.99 -1.88 -5.97
N GLU A 75 6.06 -0.82 -6.77
CA GLU A 75 6.94 -0.79 -7.92
C GLU A 75 8.36 -0.68 -7.39
N ASP A 76 9.19 -1.65 -7.73
CA ASP A 76 10.63 -1.56 -7.50
C ASP A 76 11.18 -0.45 -8.41
N VAL A 77 11.33 0.76 -7.85
CA VAL A 77 11.85 1.93 -8.55
C VAL A 77 13.38 1.90 -8.67
N THR A 78 14.04 0.90 -8.08
CA THR A 78 15.50 0.82 -8.01
C THR A 78 16.13 0.55 -9.37
N ASP A 79 15.47 -0.16 -10.29
CA ASP A 79 16.12 -0.58 -11.54
C ASP A 79 16.11 0.47 -12.66
N LYS A 80 15.06 1.32 -12.74
CA LYS A 80 14.92 2.28 -13.85
C LYS A 80 15.75 3.54 -13.67
N GLU A 81 15.63 4.21 -12.53
CA GLU A 81 16.34 5.47 -12.30
C GLU A 81 17.85 5.30 -12.10
N GLN A 82 18.29 4.12 -11.66
CA GLN A 82 19.69 3.82 -11.43
C GLN A 82 20.45 3.62 -12.73
N SER A 83 19.87 2.89 -13.70
CA SER A 83 20.50 2.65 -15.01
C SER A 83 20.78 3.92 -15.82
N GLU A 84 19.90 4.92 -15.75
CA GLU A 84 20.09 6.20 -16.45
C GLU A 84 21.17 7.05 -15.79
N LYS A 85 21.22 7.07 -14.45
CA LYS A 85 22.26 7.78 -13.69
C LYS A 85 23.63 7.12 -13.84
N ASP A 86 23.70 5.80 -13.88
CA ASP A 86 24.94 5.06 -14.05
C ASP A 86 25.55 5.32 -15.42
N ARG A 87 24.72 5.37 -16.48
CA ARG A 87 25.16 5.74 -17.83
C ARG A 87 25.68 7.18 -17.91
N GLU A 88 24.96 8.14 -17.32
CA GLU A 88 25.39 9.54 -17.33
C GLU A 88 26.71 9.74 -16.55
N TYR A 89 26.94 8.93 -15.51
CA TYR A 89 28.20 8.93 -14.76
C TYR A 89 29.36 8.37 -15.59
N GLU A 90 29.18 7.27 -16.31
CA GLU A 90 30.20 6.68 -17.19
C GLU A 90 30.62 7.64 -18.31
N GLU A 91 29.66 8.24 -19.05
CA GLU A 91 29.96 9.19 -20.13
C GLU A 91 30.76 10.41 -19.62
N ARG A 92 30.43 10.93 -18.42
CA ARG A 92 31.16 12.06 -17.82
C ARG A 92 32.60 11.70 -17.44
N ILE A 93 32.83 10.47 -16.99
CA ILE A 93 34.17 9.98 -16.64
C ILE A 93 35.01 9.74 -17.90
N GLU A 94 34.41 9.22 -18.97
CA GLU A 94 35.08 9.04 -20.27
C GLU A 94 35.50 10.37 -20.90
N ASP A 95 34.64 11.39 -20.85
CA ASP A 95 34.94 12.74 -21.36
C ASP A 95 36.11 13.41 -20.60
N GLU A 96 36.23 13.17 -19.28
CA GLU A 96 37.38 13.66 -18.50
C GLU A 96 38.68 12.92 -18.86
N TYR A 97 38.63 11.62 -19.12
CA TYR A 97 39.79 10.85 -19.56
C TYR A 97 40.24 11.26 -20.96
N ALA A 98 39.30 11.48 -21.89
CA ALA A 98 39.60 11.96 -23.23
C ALA A 98 40.28 13.34 -23.22
N LYS A 99 39.85 14.25 -22.33
CA LYS A 99 40.51 15.56 -22.14
C LYS A 99 41.90 15.49 -21.52
N ARG A 100 42.23 14.41 -20.80
CA ARG A 100 43.50 14.26 -20.10
C ARG A 100 44.55 13.42 -20.84
N GLU A 101 44.14 12.47 -21.68
CA GLU A 101 45.08 11.64 -22.47
C GLU A 101 45.01 11.89 -24.00
N GLY A 102 44.04 12.65 -24.50
CA GLY A 102 43.85 12.94 -25.92
C GLY A 102 44.20 14.39 -26.31
N GLY A 103 45.49 14.67 -26.44
CA GLY A 103 46.03 15.86 -27.10
C GLY A 103 47.54 15.71 -27.28
N ALA A 104 48.01 14.83 -28.16
CA ALA A 104 48.36 15.17 -29.55
C ALA A 104 47.42 16.14 -30.29
#